data_AF-A0A7W1LPG8-F1
#
_entry.id   AF-A0A7W1LPG8-F1
#
_cell.length_a   1.000
_cell.length_b   1.000
_cell.length_c   1.000
_cell.angle_alpha   90.00
_cell.angle_beta   90.00
_cell.angle_gamma   90.00
#
_symmetry.space_group_name_H-M   'P 1'
#
loop_
_entity.id
_entity.type
_entity.pdbx_description
1 polymer ?
#
loop_
_entity_poly.entity_id
_entity_poly.type
_entity_poly.pdbx_seq_one_letter_code
_entity_poly.pdbx_strand_id
1 'polypeptide(L)'
;MRREIAAGIAAGAVGTVALNVTTYLDMVVRGRPASSAPADAAGQLADLAGADLGDDEQAPNRREGLGALLGIVTGLSVGAAYGLAHERVHMPLPVA
;
A
#
# COMPACT_ATOMS: atom_id res chain seq x y z
N MET A 1 14.75 -13.20 12.89
CA MET A 1 14.57 -13.15 11.42
C MET A 1 13.16 -13.47 10.97
N ARG A 2 12.74 -14.74 10.87
CA ARG A 2 11.39 -15.06 10.33
C ARG A 2 10.23 -14.42 11.09
N ARG A 3 10.31 -14.36 12.43
CA ARG A 3 9.27 -13.74 13.28
C ARG A 3 9.21 -12.22 13.16
N GLU A 4 10.35 -11.55 13.04
CA GLU A 4 10.44 -10.08 12.86
C GLU A 4 9.88 -9.67 11.49
N ILE A 5 10.20 -10.43 10.43
CA ILE A 5 9.63 -10.21 9.09
C ILE A 5 8.12 -10.40 9.11
N ALA A 6 7.63 -11.48 9.73
CA ALA A 6 6.18 -11.71 9.84
C ALA A 6 5.47 -10.61 10.62
N ALA A 7 6.08 -10.13 11.72
CA ALA A 7 5.56 -8.99 12.49
C ALA A 7 5.59 -7.70 11.66
N GLY A 8 6.64 -7.47 10.88
CA GLY A 8 6.75 -6.35 9.96
C GLY A 8 5.68 -6.37 8.85
N ILE A 9 5.48 -7.52 8.20
CA ILE A 9 4.40 -7.73 7.22
C ILE A 9 3.03 -7.46 7.86
N ALA A 10 2.79 -7.98 9.06
CA ALA A 10 1.55 -7.75 9.79
C ALA A 10 1.34 -6.26 10.12
N ALA A 11 2.40 -5.56 10.55
CA ALA A 11 2.36 -4.12 10.78
C ALA A 11 2.04 -3.35 9.49
N GLY A 12 2.64 -3.74 8.36
CA GLY A 12 2.32 -3.20 7.04
C GLY A 12 0.86 -3.39 6.67
N ALA A 13 0.32 -4.59 6.86
CA ALA A 13 -1.09 -4.89 6.62
C ALA A 13 -2.03 -4.05 7.50
N VAL A 14 -1.73 -3.93 8.80
CA VAL A 14 -2.49 -3.09 9.74
C VAL A 14 -2.45 -1.63 9.30
N GLY A 15 -1.28 -1.12 8.86
CA GLY A 15 -1.14 0.23 8.32
C GLY A 15 -2.02 0.46 7.09
N THR A 16 -2.05 -0.48 6.14
CA THR A 16 -2.94 -0.42 4.97
C THR A 16 -4.42 -0.41 5.36
N VAL A 17 -4.82 -1.23 6.34
CA VAL A 17 -6.22 -1.24 6.84
C VAL A 17 -6.56 0.09 7.49
N ALA A 18 -5.71 0.61 8.37
CA ALA A 18 -5.92 1.89 9.05
C ALA A 18 -6.06 3.04 8.05
N LEU A 19 -5.22 3.05 7.00
CA LEU A 19 -5.30 4.04 5.92
C LEU A 19 -6.63 3.96 5.17
N ASN A 20 -7.07 2.75 4.77
CA ASN A 20 -8.35 2.56 4.08
C ASN A 20 -9.53 2.97 4.96
N VAL A 21 -9.55 2.57 6.23
CA VAL A 21 -10.58 2.96 7.19
C VAL A 21 -10.66 4.48 7.31
N THR A 22 -9.53 5.14 7.49
CA THR A 22 -9.48 6.61 7.58
C THR A 22 -9.97 7.27 6.30
N THR A 23 -9.59 6.73 5.15
CA THR A 23 -9.99 7.25 3.84
C THR A 23 -11.49 7.14 3.64
N TYR A 24 -12.07 5.97 3.91
CA TYR A 24 -13.52 5.76 3.77
C TYR A 24 -14.31 6.53 4.80
N LEU A 25 -13.81 6.66 6.03
CA LEU A 25 -14.44 7.51 7.04
C LEU A 25 -14.47 8.97 6.58
N ASP A 26 -13.38 9.49 6.00
CA ASP A 26 -13.34 10.84 5.44
C ASP A 26 -14.37 11.01 4.30
N MET A 27 -14.53 10.01 3.43
CA MET A 27 -15.56 10.01 2.39
C MET A 27 -16.98 10.04 2.97
N VAL A 28 -17.26 9.24 4.00
CA VAL A 28 -18.58 9.19 4.65
C VAL A 28 -18.89 10.49 5.37
N VAL A 29 -17.93 11.04 6.12
CA VAL A 29 -18.12 12.24 6.93
C VAL A 29 -18.17 13.51 6.07
N ARG A 30 -17.33 13.62 5.06
CA ARG A 30 -17.22 14.82 4.21
C ARG A 30 -17.96 14.74 2.88
N GLY A 31 -18.48 13.57 2.50
CA GLY A 31 -19.15 13.35 1.22
C GLY A 31 -18.22 13.50 0.00
N ARG A 32 -16.89 13.44 0.19
CA ARG A 32 -15.94 13.63 -0.91
C ARG A 32 -15.93 12.39 -1.84
N PRO A 33 -15.73 12.56 -3.16
CA PRO A 33 -15.62 11.45 -4.09
C PRO A 33 -14.35 10.62 -3.83
N ALA A 34 -14.32 9.41 -4.38
CA ALA A 34 -13.11 8.58 -4.38
C ALA A 34 -11.97 9.26 -5.15
N SER A 35 -10.74 9.07 -4.68
CA SER A 35 -9.56 9.64 -5.33
C SER A 35 -9.12 8.78 -6.52
N SER A 36 -8.83 9.42 -7.66
CA SER A 36 -8.28 8.73 -8.84
C SER A 36 -6.77 8.49 -8.74
N ALA A 37 -6.07 9.17 -7.82
CA ALA A 37 -4.61 9.17 -7.76
C ALA A 37 -3.97 7.76 -7.72
N PRO A 38 -4.50 6.76 -6.98
CA PRO A 38 -3.95 5.40 -7.00
C PRO A 38 -4.07 4.73 -8.37
N ALA A 39 -5.20 4.94 -9.06
CA ALA A 39 -5.44 4.39 -10.39
C ALA A 39 -4.56 5.08 -11.44
N ASP A 40 -4.38 6.39 -11.33
CA ASP A 40 -3.51 7.18 -12.21
C ASP A 40 -2.04 6.74 -12.07
N ALA A 41 -1.58 6.56 -10.83
CA ALA A 41 -0.23 6.04 -10.56
C ALA A 41 -0.04 4.61 -11.09
N ALA A 42 -1.04 3.75 -10.92
CA ALA A 42 -1.00 2.40 -11.47
C ALA A 42 -1.00 2.38 -13.00
N GLY A 43 -1.77 3.26 -13.65
CA GLY A 43 -1.74 3.46 -15.09
C GLY A 43 -0.34 3.86 -15.57
N GLN A 44 0.28 4.86 -14.95
CA GLN A 44 1.63 5.30 -15.31
C GLN A 44 2.67 4.19 -15.13
N LEU A 45 2.55 3.37 -14.08
CA LEU A 45 3.44 2.22 -13.87
C LEU A 45 3.21 1.12 -14.90
N ALA A 46 1.96 0.85 -15.28
CA ALA A 46 1.62 -0.09 -16.34
C ALA A 46 2.19 0.38 -17.69
N ASP A 47 2.02 1.66 -18.02
CA ASP A 47 2.55 2.27 -19.24
C ASP A 47 4.08 2.16 -19.28
N LEU A 48 4.76 2.47 -18.16
CA LEU A 48 6.22 2.33 -18.04
C LEU A 48 6.68 0.87 -18.16
N ALA A 49 5.88 -0.07 -17.68
CA ALA A 49 6.15 -1.50 -17.81
C ALA A 49 5.77 -2.07 -19.20
N GLY A 50 5.20 -1.27 -20.09
CA GLY A 50 4.68 -1.71 -21.39
C GLY A 50 3.49 -2.66 -21.27
N ALA A 51 2.77 -2.63 -20.15
CA ALA A 51 1.61 -3.47 -19.90
C ALA A 51 0.35 -2.82 -20.47
N ASP A 52 -0.22 -3.44 -21.50
CA ASP A 52 -1.49 -3.00 -22.07
C ASP A 52 -2.66 -3.35 -21.15
N LEU A 53 -3.37 -2.32 -20.69
CA LEU A 53 -4.55 -2.47 -19.84
C LEU A 53 -5.83 -2.71 -20.64
N GLY A 54 -5.74 -2.78 -21.97
CA GLY A 54 -6.84 -3.06 -22.88
C GLY A 54 -7.63 -1.80 -23.24
N ASP A 55 -8.78 -2.02 -23.87
CA ASP A 55 -9.60 -0.98 -24.48
C ASP A 55 -10.19 0.01 -23.45
N ASP A 56 -10.60 1.19 -23.94
CA ASP A 56 -11.04 2.33 -23.14
C ASP A 56 -12.18 2.03 -22.14
N GLU A 57 -13.04 1.06 -22.43
CA GLU A 57 -14.12 0.65 -21.50
C GLU A 57 -13.60 -0.16 -20.29
N GLN A 58 -12.52 -0.92 -20.46
CA GLN A 58 -12.03 -1.86 -19.44
C GLN A 58 -10.78 -1.33 -18.73
N ALA A 59 -10.00 -0.48 -19.39
CA ALA A 59 -8.79 0.10 -18.86
C ALA A 59 -8.99 0.85 -17.52
N PRO A 60 -10.06 1.64 -17.29
CA PRO A 60 -10.27 2.31 -16.01
C PRO A 60 -10.42 1.35 -14.83
N ASN A 61 -11.23 0.31 -14.99
CA ASN A 61 -11.46 -0.71 -13.95
C ASN A 61 -10.17 -1.49 -13.65
N ARG A 62 -9.36 -1.76 -14.68
CA ARG A 62 -8.06 -2.41 -14.52
C ARG A 62 -7.03 -1.51 -13.84
N ARG A 63 -6.98 -0.22 -14.17
CA ARG A 63 -6.14 0.77 -13.48
C ARG A 63 -6.51 0.88 -12.00
N GLU A 64 -7.80 0.93 -11.70
CA GLU A 64 -8.29 0.97 -10.32
C GLU A 64 -7.91 -0.29 -9.54
N GLY A 65 -8.13 -1.47 -10.12
CA GLY A 65 -7.72 -2.74 -9.53
C GLY A 65 -6.20 -2.84 -9.32
N LEU A 66 -5.40 -2.41 -10.29
CA LEU A 66 -3.95 -2.36 -10.18
C LEU A 66 -3.48 -1.39 -9.10
N GLY A 67 -4.12 -0.23 -8.98
CA GLY A 67 -3.84 0.74 -7.91
C GLY A 67 -4.05 0.13 -6.53
N ALA A 68 -5.15 -0.58 -6.33
CA ALA A 68 -5.43 -1.29 -5.08
C ALA A 68 -4.39 -2.38 -4.78
N LEU A 69 -4.04 -3.21 -5.77
CA LEU A 69 -3.05 -4.27 -5.62
C LEU A 69 -1.65 -3.73 -5.30
N LEU A 70 -1.21 -2.69 -6.02
CA LEU A 70 0.06 -2.03 -5.78
C LEU A 70 0.11 -1.44 -4.37
N GLY A 71 -0.95 -0.78 -3.91
CA GLY A 71 -1.02 -0.24 -2.55
C GLY A 71 -0.83 -1.32 -1.47
N ILE A 72 -1.46 -2.49 -1.64
CA ILE A 72 -1.30 -3.63 -0.73
C ILE A 72 0.14 -4.15 -0.77
N VAL A 73 0.69 -4.41 -1.97
CA VAL A 73 2.05 -4.93 -2.13
C VAL A 73 3.08 -3.96 -1.53
N THR A 74 2.93 -2.66 -1.77
CA THR A 74 3.79 -1.63 -1.19
C THR A 74 3.71 -1.64 0.33
N GLY A 75 2.50 -1.65 0.92
CA GLY A 75 2.32 -1.67 2.38
C GLY A 75 2.98 -2.89 3.04
N LEU A 76 2.77 -4.08 2.47
CA LEU A 76 3.39 -5.32 2.94
C LEU A 76 4.91 -5.30 2.79
N SER A 77 5.42 -4.80 1.66
CA SER A 77 6.87 -4.76 1.37
C SER A 77 7.59 -3.79 2.31
N VAL A 78 7.01 -2.62 2.55
CA VAL A 78 7.54 -1.63 3.52
C VAL A 78 7.53 -2.23 4.93
N GLY A 79 6.44 -2.89 5.32
CA GLY A 79 6.37 -3.59 6.61
C GLY A 79 7.44 -4.68 6.75
N ALA A 80 7.62 -5.52 5.74
CA ALA A 80 8.65 -6.55 5.71
C ALA A 80 10.06 -5.94 5.83
N ALA A 81 10.35 -4.89 5.06
CA ALA A 81 11.61 -4.16 5.09
C ALA A 81 11.86 -3.53 6.46
N TYR A 82 10.82 -2.97 7.09
CA TYR A 82 10.90 -2.45 8.46
C TYR A 82 11.23 -3.56 9.47
N GLY A 83 10.56 -4.71 9.42
CA GLY A 83 10.87 -5.85 10.28
C GLY A 83 12.31 -6.34 10.13
N LEU A 84 12.84 -6.36 8.90
CA LEU A 84 14.25 -6.68 8.64
C LEU A 84 15.22 -5.63 9.20
N ALA A 85 14.87 -4.35 9.08
CA ALA A 85 15.70 -3.26 9.59
C ALA A 85 15.69 -3.20 11.12
N HIS A 86 14.53 -3.42 11.75
CA HIS A 86 14.35 -3.42 13.19
C HIS A 86 15.22 -4.50 13.87
N GLU A 87 15.31 -5.69 13.30
CA GLU A 87 16.19 -6.76 13.80
C GLU A 87 17.67 -6.36 13.76
N ARG A 88 18.09 -5.56 12.77
CA ARG A 88 19.48 -5.11 12.62
C ARG A 88 19.81 -3.92 13.52
N VAL A 89 18.79 -3.15 13.92
CA VAL A 89 18.90 -1.96 14.75
C VAL A 89 18.35 -2.30 16.13
N HIS A 90 19.01 -3.23 16.84
CA HIS A 90 18.87 -3.30 18.29
C HIS A 90 19.51 -2.06 18.90
N MET A 91 18.78 -0.95 18.93
CA MET A 91 19.14 0.20 19.77
C MET A 91 18.91 -0.22 21.22
N PRO A 92 19.96 -0.33 22.07
CA PRO A 92 19.74 -0.48 23.50
C PRO A 92 18.97 0.76 23.95
N LEU A 93 17.77 0.55 24.49
CA LEU A 93 17.05 1.62 25.17
C LEU A 93 17.96 2.17 26.26
N PRO A 94 18.13 3.50 26.39
CA PRO A 94 18.86 4.07 27.50
C PRO A 94 18.09 3.71 28.77
N VAL A 95 18.56 2.71 29.50
CA VAL A 95 18.11 2.42 30.85
C VAL A 95 18.66 3.54 31.73
N ALA A 96 17.74 4.42 32.15
CA ALA A 96 18.00 5.45 33.16
C ALA A 96 17.96 4.84 34.56
#